data_AF-A0A4U5MVK0-F1
#
_entry.id   AF-A0A4U5MVK0-F1
#
_cell.length_a   1.000
_cell.length_b   1.000
_cell.length_c   1.000
_cell.angle_alpha   90.00
_cell.angle_beta   90.00
_cell.angle_gamma   90.00
#
_symmetry.space_group_name_H-M   'P 1'
#
loop_
_entity.id
_entity.type
_entity.pdbx_description
1 polymer ?
#
loop_
_entity_poly.entity_id
_entity_poly.type
_entity_poly.pdbx_seq_one_letter_code
_entity_poly.pdbx_strand_id
1 'polypeptide(L)'
;MNIQKQQRSLSVDSSPADRPTFVFFDHFIFPTSRLMGLLFHFRLVLTLLVLTVLVVLLIDIRRHKQRNPLVVTKFTSTAPPNTTVDSRKLVEVMDLRQARRNFEDLIDSIPTYRSKVDCENIVNLKSKRVKVAEMWNFDENLYWKRFGDFENICHEVKKTFGFIDKPLSQEEYEFPLAFSMLVHNNPVQILFSLSALYQPQNQFCLAIDAGATSEFQKQMYLLADCFPNIFVMVSRFEKRFLRGHGHRVFRRLLGSLIALIFTGEEFSRTEKMTLQLKSQKMASEVRKT
;
A
#
# COMPACT_ATOMS: atom_id res chain seq x y z
N MET A 1 -15.91 -59.71 9.96
CA MET A 1 -16.07 -61.18 9.81
C MET A 1 -16.01 -61.46 8.32
N ASN A 2 -14.86 -61.85 7.78
CA ASN A 2 -14.26 -63.20 7.80
C ASN A 2 -14.99 -64.18 6.88
N ILE A 3 -14.27 -65.18 6.39
CA ILE A 3 -14.62 -66.27 5.44
C ILE A 3 -14.04 -65.99 4.04
N GLN A 4 -12.80 -66.41 3.79
CA GLN A 4 -12.32 -67.78 3.49
C GLN A 4 -12.52 -68.18 2.04
N LYS A 5 -11.48 -68.77 1.46
CA LYS A 5 -11.42 -70.15 0.96
C LYS A 5 -10.16 -70.30 0.09
N GLN A 6 -9.45 -71.42 0.02
CA GLN A 6 -9.44 -72.68 0.76
C GLN A 6 -8.19 -73.41 0.25
N GLN A 7 -7.50 -74.08 1.16
CA GLN A 7 -6.31 -74.90 0.93
C GLN A 7 -6.70 -76.29 0.40
N ARG A 8 -5.87 -76.90 -0.46
CA ARG A 8 -5.56 -78.36 -0.56
C ARG A 8 -4.47 -78.51 -1.63
N SER A 9 -3.21 -78.86 -1.36
CA SER A 9 -2.59 -80.02 -0.68
C SER A 9 -2.17 -81.12 -1.67
N LEU A 10 -0.98 -81.68 -1.37
CA LEU A 10 -0.28 -82.87 -1.91
C LEU A 10 0.87 -82.54 -2.86
N SER A 11 2.09 -83.06 -2.72
CA SER A 11 2.78 -83.85 -1.68
C SER A 11 4.16 -84.22 -2.26
N VAL A 12 5.23 -84.20 -1.44
CA VAL A 12 6.35 -85.18 -1.39
C VAL A 12 7.24 -85.26 -2.67
N ASP A 13 8.56 -85.37 -2.67
CA ASP A 13 9.71 -85.33 -1.76
C ASP A 13 10.96 -85.54 -2.68
N SER A 14 12.16 -85.46 -2.12
CA SER A 14 13.47 -85.94 -2.62
C SER A 14 14.43 -84.96 -3.33
N SER A 15 15.46 -84.58 -2.56
CA SER A 15 16.84 -84.21 -2.93
C SER A 15 17.54 -85.32 -3.75
N PRO A 16 18.77 -85.18 -4.34
CA PRO A 16 19.91 -84.36 -3.86
C PRO A 16 20.84 -83.71 -4.92
N ALA A 17 21.78 -82.90 -4.41
CA ALA A 17 23.18 -82.64 -4.84
C ALA A 17 23.59 -82.70 -6.33
N ASP A 18 24.22 -81.65 -6.87
CA ASP A 18 25.68 -81.47 -6.90
C ASP A 18 26.14 -80.27 -7.76
N ARG A 19 27.40 -79.88 -7.58
CA ARG A 19 28.05 -78.62 -8.00
C ARG A 19 28.72 -78.74 -9.41
N PRO A 20 29.59 -77.79 -9.85
CA PRO A 20 29.45 -76.93 -11.04
C PRO A 20 30.33 -77.32 -12.26
N THR A 21 30.14 -76.71 -13.45
CA THR A 21 31.23 -76.31 -14.39
C THR A 21 30.75 -75.53 -15.63
N PHE A 22 31.55 -74.52 -16.01
CA PHE A 22 31.84 -73.89 -17.32
C PHE A 22 31.43 -74.67 -18.59
N VAL A 23 31.02 -74.09 -19.75
CA VAL A 23 31.78 -73.22 -20.69
C VAL A 23 30.80 -72.55 -21.71
N PHE A 24 31.17 -71.32 -22.13
CA PHE A 24 30.84 -70.53 -23.34
C PHE A 24 30.04 -71.16 -24.52
N PHE A 25 29.16 -70.35 -25.13
CA PHE A 25 29.19 -70.04 -26.57
C PHE A 25 28.48 -68.70 -26.90
N ASP A 26 29.05 -68.04 -27.90
CA ASP A 26 28.84 -66.67 -28.40
C ASP A 26 27.46 -66.32 -28.98
N HIS A 27 27.35 -65.02 -29.29
CA HIS A 27 26.36 -64.31 -30.13
C HIS A 27 25.13 -63.76 -29.42
N PHE A 28 25.19 -62.47 -29.09
CA PHE A 28 24.19 -61.51 -29.58
C PHE A 28 24.77 -60.08 -29.56
N ILE A 29 25.23 -59.63 -30.72
CA ILE A 29 25.42 -58.20 -31.03
C ILE A 29 24.01 -57.63 -31.28
N PHE A 30 23.54 -56.73 -30.40
CA PHE A 30 22.37 -55.88 -30.66
C PHE A 30 22.79 -54.40 -30.68
N PRO A 31 22.44 -53.61 -31.71
CA PRO A 31 22.90 -52.24 -31.88
C PRO A 31 22.01 -51.26 -31.10
N THR A 32 22.56 -50.52 -30.14
CA THR A 32 21.86 -49.44 -29.43
C THR A 32 22.58 -48.09 -29.55
N SER A 33 22.95 -47.69 -30.77
CA SER A 33 23.69 -46.43 -30.97
C SER A 33 22.81 -45.20 -31.27
N ARG A 34 21.55 -45.36 -31.70
CA ARG A 34 20.70 -44.21 -32.11
C ARG A 34 19.70 -43.70 -31.07
N LEU A 35 19.13 -44.59 -30.24
CA LEU A 35 18.12 -44.20 -29.23
C LEU A 35 18.75 -43.47 -28.03
N MET A 36 19.95 -43.91 -27.60
CA MET A 36 20.74 -43.25 -26.55
C MET A 36 21.21 -41.85 -26.98
N GLY A 37 21.62 -41.68 -28.24
CA GLY A 37 22.01 -40.38 -28.79
C GLY A 37 20.86 -39.38 -28.84
N LEU A 38 19.66 -39.84 -29.24
CA LEU A 38 18.47 -38.97 -29.29
C LEU A 38 18.01 -38.51 -27.90
N LEU A 39 18.05 -39.40 -26.91
CA LEU A 39 17.75 -39.07 -25.51
C LEU A 39 18.81 -38.13 -24.91
N PHE A 40 20.08 -38.31 -25.28
CA PHE A 40 21.16 -37.41 -24.87
C PHE A 40 20.98 -36.01 -25.48
N HIS A 41 20.66 -35.90 -26.77
CA HIS A 41 20.35 -34.63 -27.42
C HIS A 41 19.12 -33.97 -26.83
N PHE A 42 18.06 -34.73 -26.53
CA PHE A 42 16.85 -34.19 -25.91
C PHE A 42 17.12 -33.66 -24.50
N ARG A 43 17.89 -34.40 -23.68
CA ARG A 43 18.32 -33.93 -22.35
C ARG A 43 19.21 -32.70 -22.45
N LEU A 44 20.15 -32.67 -23.39
CA LEU A 44 21.02 -31.51 -23.63
C LEU A 44 20.21 -30.27 -24.02
N VAL A 45 19.28 -30.40 -24.96
CA VAL A 45 18.38 -29.31 -25.38
C VAL A 45 17.51 -28.84 -24.22
N LEU A 46 16.93 -29.75 -23.44
CA LEU A 46 16.13 -29.39 -22.28
C LEU A 46 16.97 -28.66 -21.21
N THR A 47 18.20 -29.12 -20.95
CA THR A 47 19.10 -28.44 -20.01
C THR A 47 19.50 -27.05 -20.51
N LEU A 48 19.76 -26.87 -21.80
CA LEU A 48 20.06 -25.56 -22.39
C LEU A 48 18.85 -24.63 -22.36
N LEU A 49 17.63 -25.14 -22.57
CA LEU A 49 16.40 -24.36 -22.42
C LEU A 49 16.18 -23.92 -20.97
N VAL A 50 16.37 -24.82 -20.00
CA VAL A 50 16.27 -24.46 -18.57
C VAL A 50 17.33 -23.44 -18.20
N LEU A 51 18.57 -23.60 -18.67
CA LEU A 51 19.67 -22.67 -18.39
C LEU A 51 19.40 -21.28 -18.98
N THR A 52 18.88 -21.20 -20.21
CA THR A 52 18.54 -19.92 -20.85
C THR A 52 17.40 -19.21 -20.12
N VAL A 53 16.35 -19.94 -19.69
CA VAL A 53 15.28 -19.38 -18.85
C VAL A 53 15.83 -18.87 -17.52
N LEU A 54 16.71 -19.65 -16.86
CA LEU A 54 17.33 -19.23 -15.60
C LEU A 54 18.18 -17.96 -15.77
N VAL A 55 18.97 -17.88 -16.84
CA VAL A 55 19.78 -16.70 -17.16
C VAL A 55 18.89 -15.49 -17.45
N VAL A 56 17.80 -15.64 -18.21
CA VAL A 56 16.85 -14.56 -18.47
C VAL A 56 16.19 -14.10 -17.17
N LEU A 57 15.75 -15.01 -16.29
CA LEU A 57 15.21 -14.67 -14.98
C LEU A 57 16.23 -13.94 -14.10
N LEU A 58 17.49 -14.39 -14.08
CA LEU A 58 18.57 -13.73 -13.35
C LEU A 58 18.87 -12.32 -13.90
N ILE A 59 18.83 -12.15 -15.22
CA ILE A 59 18.98 -10.83 -15.86
C ILE A 59 17.79 -9.93 -15.50
N ASP A 60 16.57 -10.45 -15.50
CA ASP A 60 15.37 -9.67 -15.18
C ASP A 60 15.35 -9.28 -13.69
N ILE A 61 15.73 -10.19 -12.79
CA ILE A 61 15.93 -9.91 -11.36
C ILE A 61 17.02 -8.85 -11.15
N ARG A 62 18.14 -8.93 -11.88
CA ARG A 62 19.21 -7.90 -11.82
C ARG A 62 18.75 -6.56 -12.37
N ARG A 63 18.02 -6.53 -13.48
CA ARG A 63 17.43 -5.31 -14.06
C ARG A 63 16.38 -4.71 -13.13
N HIS A 64 15.59 -5.52 -12.44
CA HIS A 64 14.64 -5.07 -11.42
C HIS A 64 15.38 -4.43 -10.24
N LYS A 65 16.47 -5.04 -9.75
CA LYS A 65 17.32 -4.49 -8.68
C LYS A 65 18.03 -3.18 -9.08
N GLN A 66 18.39 -3.01 -10.34
CA GLN A 66 18.99 -1.77 -10.85
C GLN A 66 17.96 -0.66 -11.12
N ARG A 67 16.74 -0.99 -11.58
CA ARG A 67 15.67 0.00 -11.80
C ARG A 67 15.03 0.48 -10.50
N ASN A 68 14.99 -0.38 -9.48
CA ASN A 68 14.48 -0.07 -8.15
C ASN A 68 15.58 -0.38 -7.14
N PRO A 69 16.60 0.48 -6.96
CA PRO A 69 17.45 0.35 -5.79
C PRO A 69 16.52 0.48 -4.57
N LEU A 70 16.46 -0.57 -3.75
CA LEU A 70 15.93 -0.47 -2.40
C LEU A 70 16.78 0.59 -1.70
N VAL A 71 16.28 1.82 -1.65
CA VAL A 71 16.77 2.83 -0.73
C VAL A 71 16.32 2.35 0.64
N VAL A 72 17.05 1.36 1.17
CA VAL A 72 17.10 1.15 2.61
C VAL A 72 17.96 2.30 3.09
N THR A 73 17.32 3.43 3.43
CA THR A 73 17.91 4.30 4.44
C THR A 73 18.23 3.38 5.60
N LYS A 74 19.53 3.19 5.87
CA LYS A 74 19.96 2.51 7.09
C LYS A 74 19.32 3.30 8.22
N PHE A 75 18.27 2.75 8.82
CA PHE A 75 17.90 3.08 10.18
C PHE A 75 19.07 2.61 11.04
N THR A 76 20.11 3.45 11.16
CA THR A 76 20.96 3.40 12.33
C THR A 76 20.03 3.73 13.49
N SER A 77 19.52 2.69 14.14
CA SER A 77 19.00 2.81 15.49
C SER A 77 20.20 3.18 16.37
N THR A 78 20.59 4.44 16.34
CA THR A 78 21.16 5.05 17.53
C THR A 78 20.03 5.01 18.54
N ALA A 79 20.18 4.13 19.53
CA ALA A 79 19.34 4.15 20.71
C ALA A 79 19.18 5.61 21.15
N PRO A 80 17.96 6.06 21.47
CA PRO A 80 17.79 7.38 22.03
C PRO A 80 18.75 7.49 23.23
N PRO A 81 19.51 8.58 23.37
CA PRO A 81 20.31 8.79 24.58
C PRO A 81 19.36 8.60 25.77
N ASN A 82 19.83 7.91 26.82
CA ASN A 82 19.11 7.73 28.07
C ASN A 82 18.59 9.08 28.57
N THR A 83 17.41 9.45 28.10
CA THR A 83 16.68 10.61 28.52
C THR A 83 15.70 10.01 29.48
N THR A 84 15.98 10.18 30.77
CA THR A 84 15.00 9.96 31.83
C THR A 84 13.70 10.60 31.35
N VAL A 85 12.71 9.78 30.99
CA VAL A 85 11.39 10.24 30.58
C VAL A 85 10.76 10.82 31.84
N ASP A 86 10.98 12.13 32.00
CA ASP A 86 10.29 12.94 32.99
C ASP A 86 8.80 12.82 32.70
N SER A 87 8.09 12.11 33.57
CA SER A 87 6.70 11.68 33.40
C SER A 87 5.69 12.83 33.54
N ARG A 88 6.10 14.07 33.25
CA ARG A 88 5.28 15.29 33.25
C ARG A 88 5.66 16.30 32.15
N LYS A 89 6.17 15.87 31.00
CA LYS A 89 6.25 16.79 29.86
C LYS A 89 4.85 16.90 29.25
N LEU A 90 4.10 17.91 29.68
CA LEU A 90 2.84 18.29 29.05
C LEU A 90 3.11 18.51 27.57
N VAL A 91 2.42 17.78 26.70
CA VAL A 91 2.52 17.98 25.26
C VAL A 91 1.93 19.34 24.95
N GLU A 92 2.63 20.13 24.15
CA GLU A 92 2.08 21.38 23.68
C GLU A 92 0.97 21.08 22.67
N VAL A 93 -0.28 21.31 23.10
CA VAL A 93 -1.47 21.12 22.27
C VAL A 93 -1.87 22.42 21.59
N MET A 94 -2.44 22.33 20.39
CA MET A 94 -3.01 23.48 19.68
C MET A 94 -4.33 23.91 20.31
N ASP A 95 -4.54 25.23 20.42
CA ASP A 95 -5.84 25.80 20.80
C ASP A 95 -6.89 25.53 19.71
N LEU A 96 -8.03 24.95 20.09
CA LEU A 96 -9.17 24.69 19.20
C LEU A 96 -9.68 25.97 18.51
N ARG A 97 -9.57 27.15 19.14
CA ARG A 97 -9.89 28.43 18.49
C ARG A 97 -8.92 28.75 17.36
N GLN A 98 -7.64 28.42 17.52
CA GLN A 98 -6.65 28.56 16.46
C GLN A 98 -6.92 27.57 15.33
N ALA A 99 -7.18 26.30 15.65
CA ALA A 99 -7.55 25.30 14.65
C ALA A 99 -8.78 25.73 13.84
N ARG A 100 -9.80 26.31 14.51
CA ARG A 100 -10.98 26.88 13.85
C ARG A 100 -10.63 28.06 12.94
N ARG A 101 -9.77 28.99 13.36
CA ARG A 101 -9.31 30.09 12.51
C ARG A 101 -8.61 29.59 11.25
N ASN A 102 -7.69 28.64 11.38
CA ASN A 102 -7.01 28.04 10.23
C ASN A 102 -8.00 27.43 9.23
N PHE A 103 -9.06 26.77 9.74
CA PHE A 103 -10.11 26.23 8.90
C PHE A 103 -10.91 27.33 8.17
N GLU A 104 -11.32 28.39 8.88
CA GLU A 104 -12.03 29.51 8.25
C GLU A 104 -11.16 30.20 7.19
N ASP A 105 -9.87 30.44 7.47
CA ASP A 105 -8.91 31.02 6.52
C ASP A 105 -8.75 30.16 5.26
N LEU A 106 -8.71 28.83 5.42
CA LEU A 106 -8.74 27.90 4.29
C LEU A 106 -10.02 28.09 3.46
N ILE A 107 -11.19 28.08 4.10
CA ILE A 107 -12.48 28.22 3.40
C ILE A 107 -12.57 29.57 2.67
N ASP A 108 -12.05 30.64 3.27
CA ASP A 108 -11.98 31.97 2.66
C ASP A 108 -11.00 32.04 1.49
N SER A 109 -9.95 31.21 1.49
CA SER A 109 -8.99 31.15 0.39
C SER A 109 -9.59 30.58 -0.92
N ILE A 110 -10.72 29.86 -0.82
CA ILE A 110 -11.36 29.19 -1.95
C ILE A 110 -12.28 30.19 -2.67
N PRO A 111 -11.94 30.59 -3.92
CA PRO A 111 -12.69 31.62 -4.63
C PRO A 111 -14.16 31.23 -4.81
N THR A 112 -15.06 32.17 -4.54
CA THR A 112 -16.52 32.05 -4.73
C THR A 112 -17.22 30.96 -3.88
N TYR A 113 -16.50 30.28 -2.99
CA TYR A 113 -17.08 29.21 -2.18
C TYR A 113 -18.21 29.72 -1.28
N ARG A 114 -17.94 30.69 -0.40
CA ARG A 114 -18.95 31.21 0.54
C ARG A 114 -20.17 31.86 -0.11
N SER A 115 -20.01 32.39 -1.33
CA SER A 115 -21.13 33.02 -2.05
C SER A 115 -22.04 32.02 -2.76
N LYS A 116 -21.55 30.80 -3.02
CA LYS A 116 -22.29 29.76 -3.76
C LYS A 116 -22.70 28.57 -2.90
N VAL A 117 -21.93 28.25 -1.87
CA VAL A 117 -22.11 27.05 -1.04
C VAL A 117 -22.55 27.45 0.37
N ASP A 118 -23.73 26.96 0.77
CA ASP A 118 -24.30 27.13 2.10
C ASP A 118 -24.51 25.75 2.74
N CYS A 119 -23.53 25.32 3.54
CA CYS A 119 -23.50 23.98 4.11
C CYS A 119 -24.69 23.69 5.03
N GLU A 120 -25.14 24.68 5.82
CA GLU A 120 -26.23 24.48 6.78
C GLU A 120 -27.56 24.16 6.07
N ASN A 121 -27.82 24.84 4.96
CA ASN A 121 -29.03 24.61 4.17
C ASN A 121 -28.92 23.39 3.23
N ILE A 122 -27.72 22.99 2.82
CA ILE A 122 -27.49 21.79 2.01
C ILE A 122 -27.67 20.51 2.82
N VAL A 123 -27.08 20.42 4.02
CA VAL A 123 -27.17 19.24 4.89
C VAL A 123 -28.63 18.94 5.27
N ASN A 124 -29.43 19.98 5.45
CA ASN A 124 -30.84 19.84 5.78
C ASN A 124 -31.74 19.54 4.57
N LEU A 125 -31.19 19.43 3.34
CA LEU A 125 -31.87 19.08 2.07
C LEU A 125 -33.15 19.89 1.75
N LYS A 126 -33.29 21.07 2.35
CA LYS A 126 -34.57 21.82 2.38
C LYS A 126 -34.67 22.95 1.35
N SER A 127 -33.66 23.20 0.51
CA SER A 127 -33.60 24.47 -0.23
C SER A 127 -33.28 24.38 -1.73
N LYS A 128 -33.82 25.35 -2.48
CA LYS A 128 -33.42 25.68 -3.86
C LYS A 128 -31.94 26.07 -3.98
N ARG A 129 -31.23 26.29 -2.87
CA ARG A 129 -29.79 26.65 -2.85
C ARG A 129 -28.89 25.46 -3.19
N VAL A 130 -29.37 24.21 -3.10
CA VAL A 130 -28.63 23.03 -3.58
C VAL A 130 -28.28 23.19 -5.06
N LYS A 131 -29.23 23.67 -5.89
CA LYS A 131 -28.98 23.96 -7.31
C LYS A 131 -27.94 25.07 -7.54
N VAL A 132 -27.82 26.01 -6.60
CA VAL A 132 -26.80 27.08 -6.69
C VAL A 132 -25.42 26.52 -6.38
N ALA A 133 -25.32 25.63 -5.39
CA ALA A 133 -24.08 24.94 -5.07
C ALA A 133 -23.67 23.95 -6.18
N GLU A 134 -24.62 23.30 -6.85
CA GLU A 134 -24.36 22.43 -8.02
C GLU A 134 -23.71 23.20 -9.19
N MET A 135 -23.96 24.50 -9.31
CA MET A 135 -23.36 25.36 -10.33
C MET A 135 -21.97 25.88 -9.94
N TRP A 136 -21.50 25.63 -8.71
CA TRP A 136 -20.16 26.03 -8.29
C TRP A 136 -19.13 25.13 -8.97
N ASN A 137 -18.23 25.75 -9.74
CA ASN A 137 -17.14 25.06 -10.42
C ASN A 137 -15.81 25.45 -9.80
N PHE A 138 -15.02 24.45 -9.40
CA PHE A 138 -13.72 24.65 -8.78
C PHE A 138 -12.61 24.29 -9.78
N ASP A 139 -11.78 25.26 -10.15
CA ASP A 139 -10.63 25.04 -11.03
C ASP A 139 -9.40 24.65 -10.23
N GLU A 140 -9.21 23.34 -10.10
CA GLU A 140 -8.10 22.72 -9.37
C GLU A 140 -6.73 23.06 -9.98
N ASN A 141 -6.64 23.15 -11.30
CA ASN A 141 -5.38 23.42 -11.99
C ASN A 141 -4.94 24.86 -11.75
N LEU A 142 -5.87 25.82 -11.84
CA LEU A 142 -5.59 27.21 -11.53
C LEU A 142 -5.23 27.39 -10.05
N TYR A 143 -5.95 26.69 -9.17
CA TYR A 143 -5.70 26.76 -7.74
C TYR A 143 -4.31 26.23 -7.38
N TRP A 144 -3.88 25.11 -7.97
CA TRP A 144 -2.53 24.57 -7.77
C TRP A 144 -1.43 25.47 -8.33
N LYS A 145 -1.64 26.07 -9.51
CA LYS A 145 -0.64 26.95 -10.15
C LYS A 145 -0.20 28.12 -9.29
N ARG A 146 -1.08 28.64 -8.43
CA ARG A 146 -0.75 29.69 -7.45
C ARG A 146 0.47 29.34 -6.59
N PHE A 147 0.71 28.06 -6.32
CA PHE A 147 1.82 27.65 -5.46
C PHE A 147 3.18 27.64 -6.16
N GLY A 148 3.22 27.62 -7.51
CA GLY A 148 4.46 27.56 -8.28
C GLY A 148 5.33 28.80 -8.18
N ASP A 149 4.76 29.93 -7.74
CA ASP A 149 5.42 31.23 -7.68
C ASP A 149 6.02 31.56 -6.31
N PHE A 150 5.80 30.72 -5.28
CA PHE A 150 6.28 30.99 -3.93
C PHE A 150 7.68 30.44 -3.68
N GLU A 151 8.53 31.24 -3.04
CA GLU A 151 9.87 30.82 -2.60
C GLU A 151 9.82 29.68 -1.58
N ASN A 152 8.83 29.68 -0.69
CA ASN A 152 8.62 28.63 0.32
C ASN A 152 7.27 27.95 0.13
N ILE A 153 7.24 27.00 -0.80
CA ILE A 153 6.05 26.20 -1.13
C ILE A 153 5.50 25.48 0.11
N CYS A 154 6.36 24.93 0.98
CA CYS A 154 5.91 24.17 2.15
C CYS A 154 5.15 25.03 3.16
N HIS A 155 5.61 26.26 3.41
CA HIS A 155 4.90 27.20 4.26
C HIS A 155 3.52 27.55 3.67
N GLU A 156 3.49 27.88 2.38
CA GLU A 156 2.25 28.29 1.72
C GLU A 156 1.23 27.16 1.59
N VAL A 157 1.67 25.92 1.35
CA VAL A 157 0.80 24.73 1.37
C VAL A 157 0.24 24.52 2.77
N LYS A 158 1.08 24.54 3.81
CA LYS A 158 0.61 24.35 5.20
C LYS A 158 -0.41 25.41 5.60
N LYS A 159 -0.12 26.67 5.29
CA LYS A 159 -0.99 27.82 5.59
C LYS A 159 -2.30 27.75 4.80
N THR A 160 -2.21 27.61 3.47
CA THR A 160 -3.39 27.66 2.59
C THR A 160 -4.34 26.53 2.90
N PHE A 161 -3.84 25.32 3.13
CA PHE A 161 -4.69 24.16 3.44
C PHE A 161 -4.98 24.00 4.93
N GLY A 162 -4.58 24.96 5.79
CA GLY A 162 -4.91 24.94 7.22
C GLY A 162 -4.34 23.75 7.99
N PHE A 163 -3.17 23.23 7.59
CA PHE A 163 -2.53 22.12 8.28
C PHE A 163 -2.14 22.51 9.71
N ILE A 164 -2.52 21.65 10.66
CA ILE A 164 -2.17 21.80 12.07
C ILE A 164 -0.78 21.24 12.36
N ASP A 165 0.01 21.95 13.15
CA ASP A 165 1.40 21.62 13.48
C ASP A 165 1.55 20.96 14.86
N LYS A 166 0.52 21.01 15.70
CA LYS A 166 0.46 20.43 17.05
C LYS A 166 -0.79 19.56 17.23
N PRO A 167 -0.75 18.53 18.10
CA PRO A 167 -1.93 17.75 18.44
C PRO A 167 -3.04 18.62 19.06
N LEU A 168 -4.31 18.28 18.87
CA LEU A 168 -5.41 19.05 19.46
C LEU A 168 -5.70 18.66 20.93
N SER A 169 -5.20 17.51 21.37
CA SER A 169 -5.41 16.99 22.72
C SER A 169 -4.30 16.01 23.13
N GLN A 170 -4.14 15.81 24.43
CA GLN A 170 -3.18 14.85 24.98
C GLN A 170 -3.55 13.41 24.56
N GLU A 171 -4.85 13.09 24.57
CA GLU A 171 -5.35 11.77 24.20
C GLU A 171 -5.03 11.43 22.74
N GLU A 172 -5.15 12.41 21.83
CA GLU A 172 -4.79 12.22 20.42
C GLU A 172 -3.28 12.08 20.22
N TYR A 173 -2.45 12.71 21.06
CA TYR A 173 -1.00 12.54 21.01
C TYR A 173 -0.57 11.15 21.47
N GLU A 174 -1.22 10.63 22.51
CA GLU A 174 -0.95 9.31 23.08
C GLU A 174 -1.45 8.16 22.19
N PHE A 175 -2.33 8.44 21.22
CA PHE A 175 -2.89 7.46 20.31
C PHE A 175 -2.56 7.77 18.84
N PRO A 176 -1.29 7.63 18.41
CA PRO A 176 -0.89 7.88 17.03
C PRO A 176 -1.54 6.87 16.08
N LEU A 177 -2.09 7.37 14.98
CA LEU A 177 -2.70 6.57 13.91
C LEU A 177 -1.78 6.49 12.70
N ALA A 178 -2.05 5.51 11.84
CA ALA A 178 -1.43 5.45 10.54
C ALA A 178 -2.45 5.28 9.41
N PHE A 179 -2.22 6.04 8.34
CA PHE A 179 -3.08 6.09 7.18
C PHE A 179 -2.31 5.69 5.94
N SER A 180 -2.99 5.00 5.05
CA SER A 180 -2.51 4.74 3.70
C SER A 180 -3.50 5.22 2.66
N MET A 181 -3.04 6.00 1.70
CA MET A 181 -3.87 6.52 0.62
C MET A 181 -3.32 6.06 -0.72
N LEU A 182 -4.18 5.48 -1.55
CA LEU A 182 -3.87 5.24 -2.96
C LEU A 182 -4.22 6.49 -3.76
N VAL A 183 -3.24 7.08 -4.42
CA VAL A 183 -3.38 8.33 -5.18
C VAL A 183 -2.96 8.16 -6.63
N HIS A 184 -3.65 8.82 -7.56
CA HIS A 184 -3.39 8.69 -9.01
C HIS A 184 -3.39 10.05 -9.74
N ASN A 185 -4.21 11.00 -9.31
CA ASN A 185 -4.35 12.31 -9.93
C ASN A 185 -4.82 13.36 -8.91
N ASN A 186 -4.92 14.62 -9.36
CA ASN A 186 -5.50 15.74 -8.63
C ASN A 186 -4.81 16.04 -7.29
N PRO A 187 -3.68 16.78 -7.29
CA PRO A 187 -2.95 17.11 -6.06
C PRO A 187 -3.79 17.92 -5.08
N VAL A 188 -4.68 18.79 -5.58
CA VAL A 188 -5.50 19.69 -4.74
C VAL A 188 -6.51 18.88 -3.92
N GLN A 189 -7.18 17.91 -4.52
CA GLN A 189 -8.07 17.01 -3.79
C GLN A 189 -7.33 16.23 -2.69
N ILE A 190 -6.12 15.77 -2.97
CA ILE A 190 -5.31 15.02 -1.99
C ILE A 190 -4.94 15.93 -0.82
N LEU A 191 -4.58 17.19 -1.08
CA LEU A 191 -4.25 18.16 -0.04
C LEU A 191 -5.45 18.50 0.85
N PHE A 192 -6.64 18.69 0.26
CA PHE A 192 -7.87 18.85 1.05
C PHE A 192 -8.22 17.61 1.86
N SER A 193 -7.99 16.42 1.31
CA SER A 193 -8.24 15.15 2.02
C SER A 193 -7.25 14.97 3.17
N LEU A 194 -5.97 15.26 2.93
CA LEU A 194 -4.93 15.24 3.94
C LEU A 194 -5.19 16.29 5.01
N SER A 195 -5.54 17.53 4.67
CA SER A 195 -5.76 18.57 5.69
C SER A 195 -6.90 18.24 6.65
N ALA A 196 -7.93 17.52 6.19
CA ALA A 196 -9.02 17.04 7.05
C ALA A 196 -8.59 15.93 8.03
N LEU A 197 -7.55 15.16 7.70
CA LEU A 197 -7.12 13.97 8.46
C LEU A 197 -5.81 14.17 9.22
N TYR A 198 -4.98 15.10 8.76
CA TYR A 198 -3.61 15.28 9.19
C TYR A 198 -3.54 15.66 10.66
N GLN A 199 -2.64 14.98 11.36
CA GLN A 199 -2.21 15.30 12.70
C GLN A 199 -0.70 15.04 12.75
N PRO A 200 0.09 15.86 13.43
CA PRO A 200 1.55 15.74 13.43
C PRO A 200 2.08 14.43 14.02
N GLN A 201 1.34 13.80 14.94
CA GLN A 201 1.68 12.50 15.53
C GLN A 201 1.31 11.30 14.65
N ASN A 202 0.41 11.48 13.68
CA ASN A 202 -0.02 10.40 12.79
C ASN A 202 1.02 10.15 11.69
N GLN A 203 1.01 8.95 11.14
CA GLN A 203 1.87 8.55 10.03
C GLN A 203 1.04 8.38 8.75
N PHE A 204 1.55 8.86 7.62
CA PHE A 204 0.84 8.79 6.34
C PHE A 204 1.71 8.12 5.28
N CYS A 205 1.14 7.19 4.54
CA CYS A 205 1.77 6.57 3.39
C CYS A 205 0.92 6.80 2.13
N LEU A 206 1.46 7.57 1.19
CA LEU A 206 0.85 7.83 -0.11
C LEU A 206 1.42 6.83 -1.13
N ALA A 207 0.60 5.88 -1.53
CA ALA A 207 0.91 4.95 -2.62
C ALA A 207 0.46 5.58 -3.94
N ILE A 208 1.41 6.08 -4.73
CA ILE A 208 1.14 6.65 -6.05
C ILE A 208 0.99 5.51 -7.06
N ASP A 209 -0.10 5.52 -7.83
CA ASP A 209 -0.22 4.62 -8.98
C ASP A 209 0.89 4.90 -10.00
N ALA A 210 1.63 3.86 -10.38
CA ALA A 210 2.67 3.93 -11.41
C ALA A 210 2.14 4.41 -12.78
N GLY A 211 0.82 4.34 -13.01
CA GLY A 211 0.18 4.91 -14.19
C GLY A 211 -0.02 6.44 -14.15
N ALA A 212 0.23 7.09 -13.01
CA ALA A 212 0.09 8.53 -12.87
C ALA A 212 1.15 9.30 -13.67
N THR A 213 0.85 10.55 -14.03
CA THR A 213 1.77 11.40 -14.79
C THR A 213 3.05 11.70 -13.98
N SER A 214 4.17 11.90 -14.68
CA SER A 214 5.44 12.26 -14.04
C SER A 214 5.34 13.56 -13.22
N GLU A 215 4.57 14.52 -13.73
CA GLU A 215 4.32 15.79 -13.04
C GLU A 215 3.57 15.57 -11.72
N PHE A 216 2.52 14.74 -11.72
CA PHE A 216 1.81 14.39 -10.50
C PHE A 216 2.70 13.68 -9.49
N GLN A 217 3.53 12.72 -9.93
CA GLN A 217 4.48 12.03 -9.06
C GLN A 217 5.44 13.02 -8.41
N LYS A 218 6.01 13.96 -9.18
CA LYS A 218 6.89 15.00 -8.68
C LYS A 218 6.20 15.87 -7.61
N GLN A 219 4.96 16.25 -7.84
CA GLN A 219 4.17 17.04 -6.88
C GLN A 219 3.94 16.27 -5.57
N MET A 220 3.69 14.97 -5.63
CA MET A 220 3.55 14.15 -4.42
C MET A 220 4.88 13.99 -3.66
N TYR A 221 6.01 13.88 -4.36
CA TYR A 221 7.33 13.89 -3.70
C TYR A 221 7.62 15.23 -3.02
N LEU A 222 7.35 16.36 -3.70
CA LEU A 222 7.47 17.69 -3.10
C LEU A 222 6.58 17.83 -1.85
N LEU A 223 5.38 17.24 -1.88
CA LEU A 223 4.51 17.20 -0.73
C LEU A 223 5.15 16.42 0.44
N ALA A 224 5.71 15.24 0.18
CA ALA A 224 6.40 14.46 1.22
C ALA A 224 7.58 15.23 1.83
N ASP A 225 8.33 15.99 1.03
CA ASP A 225 9.44 16.81 1.53
C ASP A 225 8.97 17.90 2.52
N CYS A 226 7.74 18.38 2.39
CA CYS A 226 7.18 19.39 3.28
C CYS A 226 6.73 18.84 4.65
N PHE A 227 6.50 17.53 4.77
CA PHE A 227 5.90 16.92 5.95
C PHE A 227 6.72 15.72 6.44
N PRO A 228 7.29 15.77 7.66
CA PRO A 228 8.20 14.73 8.13
C PRO A 228 7.54 13.36 8.37
N ASN A 229 6.21 13.31 8.43
CA ASN A 229 5.38 12.14 8.72
C ASN A 229 4.55 11.67 7.50
N ILE A 230 4.84 12.19 6.31
CA ILE A 230 4.25 11.73 5.05
C ILE A 230 5.32 11.02 4.22
N PHE A 231 5.06 9.76 3.87
CA PHE A 231 5.93 8.95 3.04
C PHE A 231 5.26 8.65 1.71
N VAL A 232 6.04 8.65 0.63
CA VAL A 232 5.55 8.37 -0.71
C VAL A 232 6.22 7.12 -1.26
N MET A 233 5.42 6.26 -1.88
CA MET A 233 5.92 5.12 -2.67
C MET A 233 5.16 5.01 -3.98
N VAL A 234 5.81 4.50 -5.03
CA VAL A 234 5.15 4.19 -6.31
C VAL A 234 4.73 2.73 -6.31
N SER A 235 3.45 2.48 -6.53
CA SER A 235 2.86 1.15 -6.60
C SER A 235 2.32 0.87 -8.00
N ARG A 236 2.66 -0.29 -8.55
CA ARG A 236 2.12 -0.78 -9.82
C ARG A 236 0.86 -1.58 -9.54
N PHE A 237 -0.30 -1.00 -9.85
CA PHE A 237 -1.56 -1.75 -9.82
C PHE A 237 -1.83 -2.33 -11.21
N GLU A 238 -2.08 -3.64 -11.26
CA GLU A 238 -2.39 -4.30 -12.52
C GLU A 238 -3.76 -3.82 -13.04
N LYS A 239 -3.78 -3.11 -14.17
CA LYS A 239 -4.96 -2.42 -14.75
C LYS A 239 -6.17 -3.33 -15.01
N ARG A 240 -6.00 -4.65 -14.97
CA ARG A 240 -7.06 -5.66 -15.07
C ARG A 240 -8.05 -5.62 -13.89
N PHE A 241 -7.72 -4.85 -12.85
CA PHE A 241 -8.39 -4.78 -11.56
C PHE A 241 -9.40 -3.62 -11.42
N LEU A 242 -9.40 -2.64 -12.34
CA LEU A 242 -10.24 -1.43 -12.23
C LEU A 242 -11.46 -1.44 -13.17
N ARG A 243 -11.73 -2.57 -13.86
CA ARG A 243 -12.96 -2.77 -14.65
C ARG A 243 -13.84 -3.82 -13.98
N GLY A 244 -14.70 -3.35 -13.06
CA GLY A 244 -15.82 -4.11 -12.50
C GLY A 244 -15.49 -4.85 -11.19
N HIS A 245 -16.28 -4.56 -10.16
CA HIS A 245 -16.26 -5.16 -8.80
C HIS A 245 -15.25 -4.58 -7.80
N GLY A 246 -15.31 -3.26 -7.59
CA GLY A 246 -14.48 -2.49 -6.66
C GLY A 246 -14.61 -2.78 -5.15
N HIS A 247 -15.29 -3.84 -4.70
CA HIS A 247 -15.49 -4.07 -3.25
C HIS A 247 -14.79 -5.30 -2.67
N ARG A 248 -14.33 -6.24 -3.50
CA ARG A 248 -13.73 -7.50 -2.98
C ARG A 248 -12.24 -7.65 -3.22
N VAL A 249 -11.66 -6.91 -4.16
CA VAL A 249 -10.29 -7.18 -4.61
C VAL A 249 -9.25 -6.25 -3.98
N PHE A 250 -9.63 -5.01 -3.64
CA PHE A 250 -8.76 -4.01 -2.95
C PHE A 250 -8.09 -4.58 -1.68
N ARG A 251 -8.72 -5.58 -1.06
CA ARG A 251 -8.29 -6.28 0.17
C ARG A 251 -7.03 -7.14 0.01
N ARG A 252 -6.66 -7.62 -1.19
CA ARG A 252 -5.55 -8.59 -1.33
C ARG A 252 -4.18 -7.97 -1.60
N LEU A 253 -4.11 -6.90 -2.40
CA LEU A 253 -2.83 -6.30 -2.81
C LEU A 253 -2.42 -5.13 -1.91
N LEU A 254 -3.36 -4.28 -1.50
CA LEU A 254 -3.09 -3.27 -0.47
C LEU A 254 -2.94 -3.93 0.92
N GLY A 255 -3.69 -5.02 1.16
CA GLY A 255 -3.59 -5.80 2.39
C GLY A 255 -2.20 -6.37 2.64
N SER A 256 -1.48 -6.86 1.63
CA SER A 256 -0.20 -7.55 1.90
C SER A 256 0.97 -6.60 2.21
N LEU A 257 0.97 -5.37 1.66
CA LEU A 257 2.04 -4.40 1.94
C LEU A 257 1.74 -3.53 3.17
N ILE A 258 0.46 -3.31 3.48
CA ILE A 258 0.01 -2.46 4.58
C ILE A 258 -0.29 -3.26 5.86
N ALA A 259 -0.74 -4.52 5.74
CA ALA A 259 -0.87 -5.42 6.91
C ALA A 259 0.48 -5.87 7.48
N LEU A 260 1.59 -5.69 6.75
CA LEU A 260 2.94 -5.88 7.29
C LEU A 260 3.38 -4.73 8.20
N ILE A 261 2.73 -3.56 8.13
CA ILE A 261 3.07 -2.38 8.95
C ILE A 261 1.99 -2.10 10.01
N PHE A 262 0.71 -2.38 9.73
CA PHE A 262 -0.39 -2.14 10.68
C PHE A 262 -1.31 -3.35 10.77
N THR A 263 -1.34 -3.98 11.95
CA THR A 263 -2.36 -4.97 12.32
C THR A 263 -3.72 -4.29 12.33
N GLY A 264 -4.71 -4.84 11.61
CA GLY A 264 -6.11 -4.49 11.80
C GLY A 264 -6.91 -4.41 10.52
N GLU A 265 -7.78 -5.40 10.31
CA GLU A 265 -8.87 -5.32 9.34
C GLU A 265 -9.82 -4.14 9.67
N GLU A 266 -10.42 -3.54 8.65
CA GLU A 266 -11.42 -2.45 8.67
C GLU A 266 -10.96 -0.98 8.50
N PHE A 267 -9.98 -0.73 7.64
CA PHE A 267 -9.49 0.62 7.28
C PHE A 267 -10.51 1.59 6.62
N SER A 268 -11.51 1.09 5.88
CA SER A 268 -12.47 1.98 5.17
C SER A 268 -13.64 2.47 6.04
N ARG A 269 -13.98 1.73 7.11
CA ARG A 269 -15.05 2.10 8.05
C ARG A 269 -14.54 3.07 9.12
N THR A 270 -13.27 2.92 9.50
CA THR A 270 -12.58 3.77 10.48
C THR A 270 -12.40 5.20 10.00
N GLU A 271 -12.15 5.47 8.72
CA GLU A 271 -12.02 6.84 8.22
C GLU A 271 -13.34 7.62 8.36
N LYS A 272 -14.47 7.01 7.95
CA LYS A 272 -15.81 7.59 8.16
C LYS A 272 -16.15 7.73 9.65
N MET A 273 -15.82 6.73 10.46
CA MET A 273 -16.12 6.73 11.89
C MET A 273 -15.24 7.73 12.65
N THR A 274 -13.96 7.88 12.29
CA THR A 274 -13.02 8.85 12.87
C THR A 274 -13.41 10.27 12.49
N LEU A 275 -13.78 10.53 11.22
CA LEU A 275 -14.32 11.83 10.80
C LEU A 275 -15.65 12.16 11.49
N GLN A 276 -16.52 11.17 11.72
CA GLN A 276 -17.76 11.38 12.48
C GLN A 276 -17.51 11.61 13.97
N LEU A 277 -16.59 10.88 14.59
CA LEU A 277 -16.19 11.09 15.99
C LEU A 277 -15.52 12.46 16.17
N LYS A 278 -14.62 12.86 15.27
CA LYS A 278 -13.96 14.17 15.29
C LYS A 278 -14.96 15.31 15.09
N SER A 279 -15.89 15.19 14.12
CA SER A 279 -16.91 16.22 13.89
C SER A 279 -17.91 16.32 15.05
N GLN A 280 -18.31 15.20 15.66
CA GLN A 280 -19.18 15.21 16.85
C GLN A 280 -18.47 15.79 18.09
N LYS A 281 -17.20 15.44 18.32
CA LYS A 281 -16.43 15.98 19.45
C LYS A 281 -16.21 17.48 19.29
N MET A 282 -15.80 17.93 18.11
CA MET A 282 -15.66 19.35 17.78
C MET A 282 -16.99 20.13 17.93
N ALA A 283 -18.11 19.57 17.46
CA ALA A 283 -19.43 20.18 17.65
C ALA A 283 -19.90 20.20 19.11
N SER A 284 -19.46 19.25 19.94
CA SER A 284 -19.78 19.20 21.38
C SER A 284 -18.96 20.18 22.21
N GLU A 285 -17.69 20.42 21.83
CA GLU A 285 -16.80 21.38 22.50
C GLU A 285 -17.22 22.82 22.19
N VAL A 286 -17.56 23.13 20.93
CA VAL A 286 -18.03 24.46 20.50
C VAL A 286 -19.34 24.86 21.18
N ARG A 287 -20.17 23.90 21.57
CA ARG A 287 -21.45 24.15 22.26
C ARG A 287 -21.28 24.44 23.77
N LYS A 288 -20.07 24.21 24.31
CA LYS A 288 -19.72 24.47 25.73
C LYS A 288 -18.99 25.80 25.95
N THR A 289 -18.58 26.49 24.88
CA THR A 289 -17.93 27.81 24.90
C THR A 289 -18.88 28.88 24.40
#